data_AF-A0A346MXD4-F1
#
_entry.id   AF-A0A346MXD4-F1
#
_cell.length_a   1.000
_cell.length_b   1.000
_cell.length_c   1.000
_cell.angle_alpha   90.00
_cell.angle_beta   90.00
_cell.angle_gamma   90.00
#
_symmetry.space_group_name_H-M   'P 1'
#
loop_
_entity.id
_entity.type
_entity.pdbx_description
1 polymer ?
#
loop_
_entity_poly.entity_id
_entity_poly.type
_entity_poly.pdbx_seq_one_letter_code
_entity_poly.pdbx_strand_id
1 'polypeptide(L)'
;MDINLLKSWQRTEGYLRDARSHLSQIAEADFADGIREAEQYLEHNELGLAFDALESIAMESQWEGLRFFELLALAAASMSLVDRQKAIDGLISRLRGWTYETNLPT
;
A
#
# COMPACT_ATOMS: atom_id res chain seq x y z
N MET A 1 12.85 5.59 22.33
CA MET A 1 12.25 5.30 21.01
C MET A 1 13.30 4.62 20.17
N ASP A 2 13.01 3.43 19.65
CA ASP A 2 13.94 2.67 18.82
C ASP A 2 14.08 3.36 17.45
N ILE A 3 15.32 3.68 17.06
CA ILE A 3 15.61 4.36 15.79
C ILE A 3 15.24 3.50 14.57
N ASN A 4 15.29 2.18 14.71
CA ASN A 4 14.87 1.27 13.65
C ASN A 4 13.35 1.27 13.48
N LEU A 5 12.62 1.36 14.59
CA LEU A 5 11.16 1.48 14.56
C LEU A 5 10.75 2.81 13.89
N LEU A 6 11.37 3.93 14.26
CA LEU A 6 11.08 5.22 13.64
C LEU A 6 11.34 5.22 12.13
N LYS A 7 12.47 4.65 11.70
CA LYS A 7 12.79 4.49 10.26
C LYS A 7 11.76 3.63 9.54
N SER A 8 11.32 2.54 10.15
CA SER A 8 10.29 1.68 9.57
C SER A 8 8.95 2.40 9.41
N TRP A 9 8.58 3.26 10.37
CA TRP A 9 7.35 4.05 10.30
C TRP A 9 7.41 5.11 9.20
N GLN A 10 8.49 5.90 9.15
CA GLN A 10 8.67 6.91 8.10
C GLN A 10 8.67 6.31 6.71
N ARG A 11 9.32 5.15 6.54
CA ARG A 11 9.32 4.44 5.26
C ARG A 11 7.93 3.91 4.90
N THR A 12 7.21 3.34 5.86
CA THR A 12 5.83 2.86 5.66
C THR A 12 4.92 4.01 5.25
N GLU A 13 4.98 5.14 5.96
CA GLU A 13 4.22 6.35 5.61
C GLU A 13 4.53 6.81 4.19
N GLY A 14 5.81 6.86 3.81
CA GLY A 14 6.23 7.20 2.46
C GLY A 14 5.62 6.29 1.40
N TYR A 15 5.66 4.96 1.59
CA TYR A 15 5.04 4.02 0.66
C TYR A 15 3.53 4.18 0.56
N LEU A 16 2.83 4.44 1.67
CA LEU A 16 1.38 4.66 1.65
C LEU A 16 0.99 5.96 0.95
N ARG A 17 1.74 7.05 1.18
CA ARG A 17 1.54 8.33 0.48
C ARG A 17 1.79 8.19 -1.02
N ASP A 18 2.87 7.50 -1.39
CA ASP A 18 3.16 7.22 -2.79
C ASP A 18 2.08 6.32 -3.41
N ALA A 19 1.60 5.30 -2.70
CA ALA A 19 0.53 4.44 -3.19
C ALA A 19 -0.73 5.27 -3.47
N ARG A 20 -1.14 6.09 -2.50
CA ARG A 20 -2.25 7.02 -2.63
C ARG A 20 -2.12 7.92 -3.86
N SER A 21 -0.94 8.46 -4.16
CA SER A 21 -0.73 9.33 -5.33
C SER A 21 -0.78 8.60 -6.68
N HIS A 22 -0.73 7.27 -6.69
CA HIS A 22 -0.80 6.45 -7.90
C HIS A 22 -2.21 5.91 -8.18
N LEU A 23 -3.19 6.23 -7.34
CA LEU A 23 -4.58 5.85 -7.60
C LEU A 23 -5.07 6.48 -8.92
N SER A 24 -5.80 5.68 -9.69
CA SER A 24 -6.39 6.14 -10.95
C SER A 24 -7.50 7.18 -10.71
N GLN A 25 -7.76 8.03 -11.70
CA GLN A 25 -8.90 8.98 -11.62
C GLN A 25 -10.26 8.27 -11.48
N ILE A 26 -10.37 7.03 -11.96
CA ILE A 26 -11.57 6.22 -11.78
C ILE A 26 -11.72 5.84 -10.31
N ALA A 27 -10.64 5.38 -9.67
CA ALA A 27 -10.69 5.08 -8.23
C ALA A 27 -10.93 6.33 -7.37
N GLU A 28 -10.41 7.49 -7.77
CA GLU A 28 -10.71 8.77 -7.10
C GLU A 28 -12.21 9.10 -7.10
N ALA A 29 -12.93 8.71 -8.16
CA ALA A 29 -14.38 8.90 -8.25
C ALA A 29 -15.14 7.81 -7.50
N ASP A 30 -14.77 6.54 -7.71
CA ASP A 30 -15.52 5.38 -7.20
C ASP A 30 -15.28 5.13 -5.70
N PHE A 31 -14.11 5.51 -5.17
CA PHE A 31 -13.68 5.26 -3.79
C PHE A 31 -13.36 6.53 -3.00
N ALA A 32 -13.95 7.67 -3.36
CA ALA A 32 -13.66 8.98 -2.77
C ALA A 32 -13.68 8.98 -1.22
N ASP A 33 -14.64 8.28 -0.60
CA ASP A 33 -14.73 8.20 0.86
C ASP A 33 -13.61 7.35 1.48
N GLY A 34 -13.31 6.18 0.93
CA GLY A 34 -12.22 5.32 1.42
C GLY A 34 -10.85 5.98 1.25
N ILE A 35 -10.69 6.74 0.17
CA ILE A 35 -9.50 7.56 -0.07
C ILE A 35 -9.36 8.66 0.99
N ARG A 36 -10.45 9.39 1.28
CA ARG A 36 -10.47 10.42 2.32
C ARG A 36 -10.16 9.84 3.70
N GLU A 37 -10.67 8.64 4.01
CA GLU A 37 -10.34 7.94 5.25
C GLU A 37 -8.85 7.57 5.32
N ALA A 38 -8.29 7.00 4.24
CA ALA A 38 -6.86 6.70 4.16
C ALA A 38 -5.99 7.95 4.39
N GLU A 39 -6.37 9.10 3.84
CA GLU A 39 -5.68 10.38 4.04
C GLU A 39 -5.75 10.84 5.50
N GLN A 40 -6.93 10.75 6.14
CA GLN A 40 -7.11 11.08 7.56
C GLN A 40 -6.23 10.19 8.46
N TYR A 41 -6.17 8.89 8.18
CA TYR A 41 -5.30 7.97 8.90
C TYR A 41 -3.81 8.33 8.74
N LEU A 42 -3.39 8.73 7.53
CA LEU A 42 -2.03 9.18 7.28
C LEU A 42 -1.69 10.48 8.04
N GLU A 43 -2.62 11.42 8.15
CA GLU A 43 -2.43 12.66 8.92
C GLU A 43 -2.26 12.38 10.43
N HIS A 44 -2.87 11.31 10.93
CA HIS A 44 -2.80 10.91 12.34
C HIS A 44 -1.74 9.83 12.65
N ASN A 45 -0.90 9.46 11.68
CA ASN A 45 0.09 8.37 11.78
C ASN A 45 -0.53 6.99 12.10
N GLU A 46 -1.79 6.77 11.75
CA GLU A 46 -2.49 5.51 11.91
C GLU A 46 -2.20 4.59 10.72
N LEU A 47 -0.92 4.25 10.54
CA LEU A 47 -0.40 3.62 9.32
C LEU A 47 -1.06 2.27 8.97
N GLY A 48 -1.47 1.50 9.99
CA GLY A 48 -2.20 0.24 9.78
C GLY A 48 -3.58 0.47 9.18
N LEU A 49 -4.32 1.48 9.67
CA LEU A 49 -5.65 1.81 9.14
C LEU A 49 -5.55 2.45 7.75
N ALA A 50 -4.54 3.29 7.52
CA ALA A 50 -4.24 3.80 6.18
C ALA A 50 -3.95 2.67 5.18
N PHE A 51 -3.18 1.66 5.60
CA PHE A 51 -2.93 0.47 4.78
C PHE A 51 -4.22 -0.33 4.53
N ASP A 52 -5.03 -0.60 5.56
CA ASP A 52 -6.29 -1.33 5.45
C ASP A 52 -7.24 -0.66 4.44
N ALA A 53 -7.38 0.67 4.51
CA ALA A 53 -8.23 1.44 3.60
C ALA A 53 -7.74 1.35 2.14
N LEU A 54 -6.43 1.56 1.91
CA LEU A 54 -5.87 1.45 0.55
C LEU A 54 -5.90 0.00 0.02
N GLU A 55 -5.72 -1.01 0.87
CA GLU A 55 -5.84 -2.42 0.48
C GLU A 55 -7.27 -2.77 0.08
N SER A 56 -8.30 -2.26 0.78
CA SER A 56 -9.70 -2.47 0.38
C SER A 56 -9.97 -1.93 -1.02
N ILE A 57 -9.50 -0.69 -1.30
CA ILE A 57 -9.58 -0.09 -2.64
C ILE A 57 -8.85 -0.96 -3.65
N ALA A 58 -7.67 -1.49 -3.31
CA ALA A 58 -6.89 -2.37 -4.18
C ALA A 58 -7.62 -3.67 -4.54
N MET A 59 -8.40 -4.23 -3.61
CA MET A 59 -9.14 -5.48 -3.82
C MET A 59 -10.45 -5.27 -4.57
N GLU A 60 -11.06 -4.09 -4.43
CA GLU A 60 -12.34 -3.75 -5.06
C GLU A 60 -12.17 -3.11 -6.45
N SER A 61 -11.05 -2.43 -6.69
CA SER A 61 -10.73 -1.81 -7.97
C SER A 61 -10.19 -2.82 -8.98
N GLN A 62 -10.54 -2.63 -10.26
CA GLN A 62 -10.03 -3.45 -11.38
C GLN A 62 -9.04 -2.69 -12.27
N TRP A 63 -8.76 -1.42 -11.95
CA TRP A 63 -8.15 -0.45 -12.87
C TRP A 63 -6.77 0.03 -12.44
N GLU A 64 -6.32 -0.36 -11.24
CA GLU A 64 -5.11 0.21 -10.67
C GLU A 64 -3.84 -0.28 -11.35
N GLY A 65 -2.88 0.63 -11.47
CA GLY A 65 -1.59 0.34 -12.07
C GLY A 65 -0.75 -0.56 -11.17
N LEU A 66 0.14 -1.35 -11.78
CA LEU A 66 1.10 -2.20 -11.06
C LEU A 66 1.87 -1.45 -9.96
N ARG A 67 2.19 -0.18 -10.19
CA ARG A 67 2.95 0.64 -9.25
C ARG A 67 2.24 0.83 -7.91
N PHE A 68 0.92 0.96 -7.92
CA PHE A 68 0.11 1.06 -6.71
C PHE A 68 0.26 -0.21 -5.84
N PHE A 69 0.10 -1.38 -6.45
CA PHE A 69 0.25 -2.66 -5.75
C PHE A 69 1.68 -2.88 -5.23
N GLU A 70 2.71 -2.52 -5.99
CA GLU A 70 4.11 -2.59 -5.54
C GLU A 70 4.36 -1.77 -4.27
N LEU A 71 3.78 -0.56 -4.21
CA LEU A 71 3.92 0.33 -3.06
C LEU A 71 3.17 -0.22 -1.83
N LEU A 72 1.99 -0.81 -2.02
CA LEU A 72 1.31 -1.52 -0.94
C LEU A 72 2.09 -2.73 -0.44
N ALA A 73 2.68 -3.53 -1.33
CA ALA A 73 3.51 -4.65 -0.91
C ALA A 73 4.74 -4.18 -0.11
N LEU A 74 5.37 -3.08 -0.52
CA LEU A 74 6.47 -2.44 0.22
C LEU A 74 6.03 -1.92 1.59
N ALA A 75 4.84 -1.32 1.70
CA ALA A 75 4.27 -0.91 2.98
C ALA A 75 4.02 -2.11 3.90
N ALA A 76 3.39 -3.19 3.38
CA ALA A 76 3.16 -4.43 4.12
C ALA A 76 4.47 -5.05 4.62
N ALA A 77 5.48 -5.14 3.75
CA ALA A 77 6.80 -5.64 4.11
C ALA A 77 7.46 -4.78 5.20
N SER A 78 7.36 -3.44 5.10
CA SER A 78 7.93 -2.50 6.07
C SER A 78 7.27 -2.62 7.45
N MET A 79 6.00 -3.01 7.51
CA MET A 79 5.23 -3.29 8.72
C MET A 79 5.33 -4.75 9.19
N SER A 80 6.12 -5.60 8.52
CA SER A 80 6.20 -7.05 8.80
C SER A 80 4.87 -7.81 8.64
N LEU A 81 3.96 -7.33 7.78
CA LEU A 81 2.69 -7.99 7.45
C LEU A 81 2.89 -9.05 6.36
N VAL A 82 3.61 -10.13 6.71
CA VAL A 82 4.11 -11.14 5.75
C VAL A 82 3.00 -11.76 4.88
N ASP A 83 1.85 -12.09 5.46
CA ASP A 83 0.77 -12.74 4.71
C ASP A 83 0.12 -11.79 3.69
N ARG A 84 -0.03 -10.51 4.07
CA ARG A 84 -0.57 -9.47 3.18
C ARG A 84 0.41 -9.14 2.06
N GLN A 85 1.70 -9.02 2.37
CA GLN A 85 2.76 -8.88 1.36
C GLN A 85 2.67 -10.02 0.34
N LYS A 86 2.62 -11.29 0.78
CA LYS A 86 2.54 -12.44 -0.12
C LYS A 86 1.27 -12.45 -0.98
N ALA A 87 0.13 -12.04 -0.42
CA ALA A 87 -1.11 -11.93 -1.17
C ALA A 87 -0.98 -10.92 -2.32
N ILE A 88 -0.40 -9.74 -2.02
CA ILE A 88 -0.17 -8.68 -3.01
C ILE A 88 0.90 -9.10 -4.02
N ASP A 89 2.01 -9.71 -3.61
CA ASP A 89 3.04 -10.24 -4.50
C ASP A 89 2.47 -11.28 -5.48
N GLY A 90 1.55 -12.13 -5.00
CA GLY A 90 0.81 -13.08 -5.83
C GLY A 90 -0.16 -12.41 -6.80
N LEU A 91 -0.74 -11.27 -6.46
CA LEU A 91 -1.53 -10.45 -7.38
C LEU A 91 -0.65 -9.83 -8.47
N ILE A 92 0.46 -9.19 -8.07
CA ILE A 92 1.42 -8.56 -8.99
C ILE A 92 1.99 -9.60 -9.96
N SER A 93 2.33 -10.79 -9.46
CA SER A 93 2.82 -11.89 -10.30
C SER A 93 1.81 -12.29 -11.37
N ARG A 94 0.53 -12.36 -11.01
CA ARG A 94 -0.57 -12.66 -11.96
C ARG A 94 -0.71 -11.55 -13.00
N LEU A 95 -0.65 -10.28 -12.60
CA LEU A 95 -0.77 -9.14 -13.51
C LEU A 95 0.43 -9.00 -14.46
N ARG A 96 1.64 -9.35 -14.02
CA ARG A 96 2.87 -9.29 -14.83
C ARG A 96 3.07 -10.51 -15.74
N GLY A 97 2.58 -11.68 -15.33
CA GLY A 97 2.82 -12.95 -16.02
C GLY A 97 4.13 -13.65 -15.64
N TRP A 98 4.85 -13.16 -14.63
CA TRP A 98 6.03 -13.81 -14.05
C TRP A 98 6.08 -13.59 -12.53
N THR A 99 6.83 -14.42 -11.81
CA THR A 99 6.97 -14.33 -10.36
C THR A 99 7.57 -12.99 -9.95
N TYR A 100 6.89 -12.32 -9.03
CA TYR A 100 7.33 -11.11 -8.36
C TYR A 100 7.43 -11.35 -6.85
N GLU A 101 8.47 -10.82 -6.23
CA GLU A 101 8.69 -10.88 -4.79
C GLU A 101 9.14 -9.51 -4.29
N THR A 102 8.41 -8.97 -3.33
CA THR A 102 8.75 -7.69 -2.71
C THR A 102 9.96 -7.87 -1.80
N ASN A 103 10.97 -7.04 -2.04
CA ASN A 103 12.15 -6.93 -1.19
C ASN A 103 12.26 -5.48 -0.72
N LEU A 104 12.36 -5.26 0.60
CA LEU A 104 12.58 -3.93 1.12
C LEU A 104 13.95 -3.42 0.63
N PRO A 105 14.02 -2.23 0.02
CA PRO A 105 15.29 -1.63 -0.32
C PRO A 105 16.09 -1.39 0.97
N THR A 106 17.36 -1.82 0.93
CA THR A 106 18.36 -1.62 2.00
C THR A 106 18.71 -0.16 2.20
#